data_AF-A0A2D0NAG5-F1
#
_entry.id   AF-A0A2D0NAG5-F1
#
_cell.length_a   1.000
_cell.length_b   1.000
_cell.length_c   1.000
_cell.angle_alpha   90.00
_cell.angle_beta   90.00
_cell.angle_gamma   90.00
#
_symmetry.space_group_name_H-M   'P 1'
#
loop_
_entity.id
_entity.type
_entity.pdbx_description
1 polymer ?
#
loop_
_entity_poly.entity_id
_entity_poly.type
_entity_poly.pdbx_seq_one_letter_code
_entity_poly.pdbx_strand_id
1 'polypeptide(L)'
;MKYLVFSCLLLPLGAILIFSCQQDDDLTDPVGEPELHAAFAEFDPDNFTIYLDGDEVVLESNGLPNHTSPYWSNTTARTAVDPMGNTLTTPAAASNHPLFVEPSVTSFEQMAPGNIDDFNGSYTLRVPASPVLATTSSATGLGPIGMAVSGSMIYDDQEGPNVPLDNAIPSLDYTAAHTGPQSYHYHLETKAWSDDDEKLIGIISDGFFLYGRKCNATGTYPTDLDASGGHTSTTQHTTEAEYHYHIQNEKYLNQFYILFPGNYQGTPNAIR
;
A
#
# COMPACT_ATOMS: atom_id res chain seq x y z
N MET A 1 71.19 8.15 -56.97
CA MET A 1 70.44 8.22 -55.69
C MET A 1 70.39 6.80 -55.12
N LYS A 2 71.32 6.41 -54.25
CA LYS A 2 71.32 6.58 -52.79
C LYS A 2 70.28 5.69 -52.07
N TYR A 3 70.81 4.65 -51.41
CA TYR A 3 70.33 3.96 -50.20
C TYR A 3 69.17 2.96 -50.36
N LEU A 4 69.01 1.87 -49.60
CA LEU A 4 69.60 1.43 -48.33
C LEU A 4 69.38 -0.10 -48.18
N VAL A 5 70.34 -0.78 -47.55
CA VAL A 5 70.27 -2.17 -47.06
C VAL A 5 69.51 -2.21 -45.73
N PHE A 6 68.70 -3.23 -45.46
CA PHE A 6 68.57 -3.75 -44.09
C PHE A 6 68.21 -5.24 -44.07
N SER A 7 69.08 -6.02 -43.43
CA SER A 7 68.93 -7.42 -43.07
C SER A 7 68.20 -7.51 -41.73
N CYS A 8 67.28 -8.48 -41.57
CA CYS A 8 66.88 -8.92 -40.25
C CYS A 8 66.54 -10.42 -40.26
N LEU A 9 67.40 -11.17 -39.55
CA LEU A 9 67.29 -12.57 -39.16
C LEU A 9 66.34 -12.67 -37.96
N LEU A 10 65.45 -13.67 -37.89
CA LEU A 10 64.91 -14.15 -36.59
C LEU A 10 64.43 -15.60 -36.66
N LEU A 11 64.79 -16.33 -35.59
CA LEU A 11 64.76 -17.78 -35.30
C LEU A 11 63.39 -18.28 -34.78
N PRO A 12 63.19 -19.60 -34.57
CA PRO A 12 61.90 -20.27 -34.61
C PRO A 12 61.13 -20.35 -33.28
N LEU A 13 59.85 -20.70 -33.46
CA LEU A 13 58.78 -21.00 -32.50
C LEU A 13 59.19 -22.07 -31.44
N GLY A 14 59.06 -21.73 -30.15
CA GLY A 14 59.09 -22.66 -29.03
C GLY A 14 57.71 -22.75 -28.37
N ALA A 15 57.11 -23.94 -28.36
CA ALA A 15 55.81 -24.22 -27.75
C ALA A 15 55.94 -24.32 -26.22
N ILE A 16 55.10 -23.57 -25.49
CA ILE A 16 54.94 -23.65 -24.03
C ILE A 16 53.61 -24.36 -23.74
N LEU A 17 53.70 -25.54 -23.13
CA LEU A 17 52.58 -26.27 -22.54
C LEU A 17 52.23 -25.65 -21.19
N ILE A 18 51.02 -25.08 -21.08
CA ILE A 18 50.49 -24.53 -19.83
C ILE A 18 49.62 -25.61 -19.17
N PHE A 19 50.06 -26.08 -18.00
CA PHE A 19 49.25 -26.91 -17.10
C PHE A 19 48.15 -26.02 -16.50
N SER A 20 46.88 -26.36 -16.75
CA SER A 20 45.72 -25.73 -16.12
C SER A 20 45.46 -26.43 -14.78
N CYS A 21 45.51 -25.67 -13.68
CA CYS A 21 44.95 -26.07 -12.41
C CYS A 21 43.43 -25.86 -12.46
N GLN A 22 42.66 -26.92 -12.18
CA GLN A 22 41.24 -26.84 -11.86
C GLN A 22 41.10 -26.18 -10.49
N GLN A 23 40.48 -25.01 -10.46
CA GLN A 23 39.98 -24.39 -9.24
C GLN A 23 38.48 -24.71 -9.21
N ASP A 24 38.06 -25.50 -8.22
CA ASP A 24 36.64 -25.71 -7.93
C ASP A 24 36.09 -24.40 -7.37
N ASP A 25 35.43 -23.62 -8.24
CA ASP A 25 34.62 -22.49 -7.83
C ASP A 25 33.26 -23.01 -7.37
N ASP A 26 33.07 -22.99 -6.05
CA ASP A 26 31.77 -23.10 -5.40
C ASP A 26 30.90 -21.92 -5.85
N LEU A 27 30.06 -22.15 -6.86
CA LEU A 27 29.10 -21.18 -7.34
C LEU A 27 27.97 -21.08 -6.31
N THR A 28 28.08 -20.14 -5.38
CA THR A 28 26.88 -19.52 -4.82
C THR A 28 26.18 -18.82 -5.97
N ASP A 29 24.99 -19.28 -6.35
CA ASP A 29 24.13 -18.56 -7.29
C ASP A 29 24.07 -17.08 -6.89
N PRO A 30 24.21 -16.13 -7.82
CA PRO A 30 23.91 -14.74 -7.52
C PRO A 30 22.44 -14.69 -7.09
N VAL A 31 22.20 -14.26 -5.86
CA VAL A 31 20.86 -13.83 -5.43
C VAL A 31 20.41 -12.84 -6.50
N GLY A 32 19.36 -13.20 -7.24
CA GLY A 32 18.82 -12.32 -8.27
C GLY A 32 18.54 -10.95 -7.68
N GLU A 33 18.81 -9.88 -8.44
CA GLU A 33 18.40 -8.54 -8.04
C GLU A 33 16.91 -8.59 -7.64
N PRO A 34 16.51 -7.96 -6.53
CA PRO A 34 15.12 -7.96 -6.12
C PRO A 34 14.25 -7.45 -7.28
N GLU A 35 13.13 -8.11 -7.55
CA GLU A 35 12.12 -7.68 -8.50
C GLU A 35 10.91 -7.16 -7.73
N LEU A 36 10.19 -6.19 -8.30
CA LEU A 36 8.94 -5.72 -7.71
C LEU A 36 7.92 -6.87 -7.72
N HIS A 37 7.32 -7.13 -6.57
CA HIS A 37 6.23 -8.09 -6.46
C HIS A 37 5.08 -7.74 -7.42
N ALA A 38 4.47 -8.75 -8.05
CA ALA A 38 3.46 -8.54 -9.09
C ALA A 38 2.20 -7.79 -8.58
N ALA A 39 1.92 -7.84 -7.28
CA ALA A 39 0.82 -7.10 -6.65
C ALA A 39 0.96 -5.58 -6.82
N PHE A 40 2.18 -5.04 -6.97
CA PHE A 40 2.37 -3.60 -7.21
C PHE A 40 1.80 -3.13 -8.55
N ALA A 41 1.50 -4.03 -9.48
CA ALA A 41 0.81 -3.69 -10.73
C ALA A 41 -0.68 -3.32 -10.54
N GLU A 42 -1.29 -3.63 -9.39
CA GLU A 42 -2.66 -3.22 -9.06
C GLU A 42 -2.75 -1.79 -8.51
N PHE A 43 -1.63 -1.18 -8.10
CA PHE A 43 -1.62 0.19 -7.57
C PHE A 43 -1.79 1.20 -8.70
N ASP A 44 -2.59 2.24 -8.44
CA ASP A 44 -2.92 3.23 -9.45
C ASP A 44 -1.67 4.03 -9.90
N PRO A 45 -1.27 3.93 -11.19
CA PRO A 45 -0.08 4.63 -11.69
C PRO A 45 -0.24 6.16 -11.76
N ASP A 46 -1.47 6.69 -11.70
CA ASP A 46 -1.70 8.13 -11.65
C ASP A 46 -1.53 8.68 -10.22
N ASN A 47 -1.70 7.82 -9.20
CA ASN A 47 -1.59 8.20 -7.79
C ASN A 47 -0.33 7.69 -7.10
N PHE A 48 0.43 6.78 -7.73
CA PHE A 48 1.67 6.23 -7.19
C PHE A 48 2.86 6.32 -8.14
N THR A 49 4.03 6.53 -7.54
CA THR A 49 5.32 6.10 -8.09
C THR A 49 5.87 4.99 -7.20
N ILE A 50 6.09 3.80 -7.76
CA ILE A 50 6.58 2.62 -7.02
C ILE A 50 7.85 2.10 -7.69
N TYR A 51 8.92 1.92 -6.91
CA TYR A 51 10.21 1.47 -7.42
C TYR A 51 11.04 0.77 -6.34
N LEU A 52 12.07 0.05 -6.76
CA LEU A 52 13.07 -0.56 -5.87
C LEU A 52 14.22 0.41 -5.60
N ASP A 53 14.66 0.43 -4.34
CA ASP A 53 15.85 1.13 -3.89
C ASP A 53 16.69 0.18 -3.02
N GLY A 54 17.55 -0.60 -3.69
CA GLY A 54 18.25 -1.73 -3.06
C GLY A 54 17.26 -2.83 -2.69
N ASP A 55 17.28 -3.25 -1.42
CA ASP A 55 16.41 -4.30 -0.87
C ASP A 55 15.06 -3.75 -0.36
N GLU A 56 14.74 -2.48 -0.65
CA GLU A 56 13.48 -1.84 -0.28
C GLU A 56 12.60 -1.55 -1.49
N VAL A 57 11.28 -1.63 -1.30
CA VAL A 57 10.28 -1.02 -2.17
C VAL A 57 9.91 0.33 -1.61
N VAL A 58 9.97 1.35 -2.45
CA VAL A 58 9.55 2.72 -2.15
C VAL A 58 8.23 2.98 -2.85
N LEU A 59 7.21 3.37 -2.07
CA LEU A 59 5.92 3.83 -2.56
C LEU A 59 5.80 5.32 -2.26
N GLU A 60 5.60 6.13 -3.30
CA GLU A 60 5.28 7.55 -3.19
C GLU A 60 3.87 7.79 -3.70
N SER A 61 2.97 8.29 -2.85
CA SER A 61 1.58 8.55 -3.19
C SER A 61 1.23 10.02 -3.12
N ASN A 62 0.35 10.49 -4.01
CA ASN A 62 -0.29 11.80 -3.90
C ASN A 62 -1.44 11.83 -2.87
N GLY A 63 -1.79 10.69 -2.25
CA GLY A 63 -2.83 10.59 -1.21
C GLY A 63 -4.27 10.61 -1.74
N LEU A 64 -4.46 10.74 -3.05
CA LEU A 64 -5.79 10.87 -3.66
C LEU A 64 -6.36 9.49 -4.02
N PRO A 65 -7.69 9.29 -3.89
CA PRO A 65 -8.34 8.09 -4.38
C PRO A 65 -8.61 8.22 -5.88
N ASN A 66 -8.88 7.09 -6.54
CA ASN A 66 -9.18 7.02 -7.97
C ASN A 66 -10.66 6.75 -8.28
N HIS A 67 -11.53 7.01 -7.32
CA HIS A 67 -12.97 6.80 -7.44
C HIS A 67 -13.78 8.04 -7.05
N THR A 68 -15.07 7.98 -7.33
CA THR A 68 -16.00 9.05 -6.95
C THR A 68 -16.24 9.10 -5.45
N SER A 69 -16.56 10.27 -4.92
CA SER A 69 -16.86 10.48 -3.51
C SER A 69 -17.61 11.81 -3.32
N PRO A 70 -18.51 11.95 -2.33
CA PRO A 70 -19.02 13.25 -1.92
C PRO A 70 -17.96 14.17 -1.32
N TYR A 71 -16.81 13.64 -0.90
CA TYR A 71 -15.70 14.42 -0.31
C TYR A 71 -14.84 15.16 -1.34
N TRP A 72 -15.03 14.95 -2.64
CA TRP A 72 -14.43 15.83 -3.63
C TRP A 72 -15.05 17.22 -3.58
N SER A 73 -14.27 18.27 -3.87
CA SER A 73 -14.75 19.65 -3.80
C SER A 73 -16.02 19.86 -4.61
N ASN A 74 -16.95 20.60 -4.01
CA ASN A 74 -18.28 20.80 -4.58
C ASN A 74 -18.87 22.15 -4.17
N THR A 75 -19.98 22.49 -4.81
CA THR A 75 -20.65 23.79 -4.64
C THR A 75 -21.45 23.93 -3.34
N THR A 76 -21.45 22.92 -2.48
CA THR A 76 -22.12 22.94 -1.17
C THR A 76 -21.11 23.22 -0.06
N ALA A 77 -21.27 24.35 0.63
CA ALA A 77 -20.51 24.62 1.84
C ALA A 77 -21.01 23.73 3.00
N ARG A 78 -20.09 23.25 3.83
CA ARG A 78 -20.41 22.41 5.00
C ARG A 78 -19.74 22.91 6.26
N THR A 79 -20.35 22.65 7.40
CA THR A 79 -19.82 23.01 8.72
C THR A 79 -19.95 21.84 9.68
N ALA A 80 -18.90 21.55 10.45
CA ALA A 80 -18.94 20.61 11.56
C ALA A 80 -18.45 21.28 12.85
N VAL A 81 -18.75 20.68 14.00
CA VAL A 81 -18.23 21.10 15.29
C VAL A 81 -17.29 20.02 15.81
N ASP A 82 -16.03 20.38 16.07
CA ASP A 82 -15.06 19.44 16.60
C ASP A 82 -15.33 19.09 18.08
N PRO A 83 -14.66 18.07 18.66
CA PRO A 83 -14.83 17.72 20.08
C PRO A 83 -14.47 18.83 21.07
N MET A 84 -13.72 19.86 20.63
CA MET A 84 -13.38 21.04 21.44
C MET A 84 -14.41 22.17 21.32
N GLY A 85 -15.45 22.00 20.49
CA GLY A 85 -16.50 23.00 20.26
C GLY A 85 -16.17 24.02 19.17
N ASN A 86 -15.08 23.86 18.42
CA ASN A 86 -14.73 24.75 17.31
C ASN A 86 -15.58 24.45 16.09
N THR A 87 -16.09 25.48 15.42
CA THR A 87 -16.75 25.33 14.13
C THR A 87 -15.72 25.23 13.01
N LEU A 88 -15.66 24.09 12.37
CA LEU A 88 -14.86 23.82 11.18
C LEU A 88 -15.74 24.05 9.95
N THR A 89 -15.30 24.89 9.01
CA THR A 89 -16.06 25.20 7.78
C THR A 89 -15.27 24.74 6.57
N THR A 90 -15.91 23.97 5.70
CA THR A 90 -15.41 23.72 4.35
C THR A 90 -16.19 24.58 3.38
N PRO A 91 -15.52 25.53 2.70
CA PRO A 91 -16.18 26.45 1.78
C PRO A 91 -16.69 25.72 0.54
N ALA A 92 -17.72 26.28 -0.09
CA ALA A 92 -18.15 25.85 -1.41
C ALA A 92 -17.07 26.17 -2.46
N ALA A 93 -16.78 25.21 -3.34
CA ALA A 93 -16.00 25.42 -4.54
C ALA A 93 -16.82 26.15 -5.62
N ALA A 94 -16.13 26.68 -6.63
CA ALA A 94 -16.78 27.39 -7.75
C ALA A 94 -17.59 26.44 -8.66
N SER A 95 -17.22 25.17 -8.71
CA SER A 95 -17.86 24.10 -9.47
C SER A 95 -17.62 22.76 -8.79
N ASN A 96 -18.44 21.75 -9.11
CA ASN A 96 -18.19 20.39 -8.64
C ASN A 96 -16.95 19.80 -9.33
N HIS A 97 -16.11 19.13 -8.55
CA HIS A 97 -15.05 18.28 -9.06
C HIS A 97 -15.62 17.17 -9.97
N PRO A 98 -14.92 16.73 -11.04
CA PRO A 98 -15.44 15.69 -11.94
C PRO A 98 -15.80 14.36 -11.27
N LEU A 99 -15.12 14.03 -10.16
CA LEU A 99 -15.36 12.82 -9.36
C LEU A 99 -16.35 13.03 -8.19
N PHE A 100 -16.92 14.22 -8.05
CA PHE A 100 -17.94 14.47 -7.04
C PHE A 100 -19.24 13.72 -7.38
N VAL A 101 -19.84 13.11 -6.35
CA VAL A 101 -21.20 12.56 -6.38
C VAL A 101 -21.94 12.98 -5.11
N GLU A 102 -23.27 13.12 -5.19
CA GLU A 102 -24.08 13.47 -4.01
C GLU A 102 -23.96 12.41 -2.91
N PRO A 103 -23.95 12.80 -1.62
CA PRO A 103 -23.88 11.86 -0.52
C PRO A 103 -25.14 10.98 -0.48
N SER A 104 -24.95 9.66 -0.45
CA SER A 104 -26.03 8.66 -0.47
C SER A 104 -26.12 7.81 0.80
N VAL A 105 -24.99 7.60 1.48
CA VAL A 105 -24.89 6.88 2.77
C VAL A 105 -24.69 7.86 3.93
N THR A 106 -23.88 8.90 3.71
CA THR A 106 -23.76 10.06 4.61
C THR A 106 -24.68 11.21 4.17
N SER A 107 -24.52 12.38 4.77
CA SER A 107 -25.17 13.64 4.40
C SER A 107 -24.19 14.80 4.54
N PHE A 108 -24.45 15.95 3.90
CA PHE A 108 -23.58 17.12 4.03
C PHE A 108 -23.39 17.57 5.48
N GLU A 109 -24.39 17.35 6.34
CA GLU A 109 -24.36 17.66 7.77
C GLU A 109 -23.52 16.68 8.59
N GLN A 110 -23.38 15.43 8.13
CA GLN A 110 -22.64 14.38 8.83
C GLN A 110 -21.21 14.21 8.31
N MET A 111 -20.93 14.66 7.09
CA MET A 111 -19.60 14.60 6.51
C MET A 111 -18.58 15.35 7.38
N ALA A 112 -17.41 14.74 7.53
CA ALA A 112 -16.27 15.39 8.14
C ALA A 112 -15.84 16.62 7.32
N PRO A 113 -15.22 17.63 7.95
CA PRO A 113 -14.65 18.77 7.25
C PRO A 113 -13.52 18.38 6.29
N GLY A 114 -13.36 19.18 5.24
CA GLY A 114 -12.27 19.11 4.26
C GLY A 114 -12.68 18.40 2.97
N ASN A 115 -12.11 18.82 1.84
CA ASN A 115 -12.23 18.10 0.58
C ASN A 115 -10.99 17.25 0.32
N ILE A 116 -11.15 16.20 -0.48
CA ILE A 116 -10.03 15.36 -0.93
C ILE A 116 -8.96 16.20 -1.63
N ASP A 117 -9.37 17.10 -2.52
CA ASP A 117 -8.50 17.97 -3.32
C ASP A 117 -8.00 19.22 -2.57
N ASP A 118 -8.29 19.34 -1.27
CA ASP A 118 -7.60 20.31 -0.41
C ASP A 118 -6.20 19.79 0.00
N PHE A 119 -5.95 18.48 -0.11
CA PHE A 119 -4.65 17.89 0.16
C PHE A 119 -3.64 18.26 -0.94
N ASN A 120 -2.47 18.76 -0.52
CA ASN A 120 -1.40 19.20 -1.42
C ASN A 120 -0.02 18.68 -0.96
N GLY A 121 0.00 17.43 -0.47
CA GLY A 121 1.20 16.75 0.00
C GLY A 121 1.49 15.49 -0.79
N SER A 122 2.40 14.70 -0.25
CA SER A 122 2.69 13.34 -0.70
C SER A 122 2.92 12.46 0.53
N TYR A 123 2.65 11.17 0.38
CA TYR A 123 3.01 10.15 1.36
C TYR A 123 4.11 9.27 0.82
N THR A 124 5.09 8.93 1.66
CA THR A 124 6.12 7.95 1.33
C THR A 124 6.11 6.80 2.32
N LEU A 125 6.12 5.58 1.79
CA LEU A 125 6.35 4.35 2.54
C LEU A 125 7.56 3.62 1.94
N ARG A 126 8.47 3.19 2.83
CA ARG A 126 9.59 2.32 2.48
C ARG A 126 9.45 1.02 3.26
N VAL A 127 9.47 -0.11 2.57
CA VAL A 127 9.35 -1.45 3.17
C VAL A 127 10.37 -2.38 2.54
N PRO A 128 10.83 -3.45 3.23
CA PRO A 128 11.66 -4.47 2.60
C PRO A 128 10.94 -5.09 1.39
N ALA A 129 11.68 -5.35 0.30
CA ALA A 129 11.16 -6.06 -0.87
C ALA A 129 10.77 -7.52 -0.55
N SER A 130 11.28 -8.06 0.55
CA SER A 130 10.89 -9.36 1.11
C SER A 130 10.63 -9.20 2.61
N PRO A 131 9.44 -8.74 3.02
CA PRO A 131 9.10 -8.57 4.43
C PRO A 131 9.10 -9.93 5.15
N VAL A 132 9.48 -9.91 6.43
CA VAL A 132 9.53 -11.10 7.28
C VAL A 132 8.73 -10.87 8.55
N LEU A 133 8.15 -11.96 9.08
CA LEU A 133 7.46 -11.91 10.37
C LEU A 133 8.41 -11.46 11.47
N ALA A 134 7.97 -10.50 12.26
CA ALA A 134 8.63 -10.08 13.48
C ALA A 134 8.53 -11.19 14.54
N THR A 135 9.46 -11.16 15.50
CA THR A 135 9.43 -12.12 16.63
C THR A 135 8.24 -11.88 17.58
N THR A 136 7.70 -10.67 17.58
CA THR A 136 6.54 -10.27 18.37
C THR A 136 5.71 -9.26 17.58
N SER A 137 4.38 -9.42 17.62
CA SER A 137 3.45 -8.45 17.02
C SER A 137 3.51 -7.09 17.72
N SER A 138 3.18 -6.00 17.01
CA SER A 138 3.13 -4.64 17.57
C SER A 138 1.81 -3.93 17.23
N ALA A 139 1.30 -3.10 18.13
CA ALA A 139 0.03 -2.40 17.93
C ALA A 139 0.13 -1.39 16.78
N THR A 140 -0.99 -1.19 16.09
CA THR A 140 -1.23 -0.02 15.21
C THR A 140 -1.33 1.26 16.05
N GLY A 141 -1.46 2.39 15.38
CA GLY A 141 -1.70 3.66 16.05
C GLY A 141 -2.36 4.66 15.11
N LEU A 142 -2.64 5.86 15.64
CA LEU A 142 -3.30 6.92 14.88
C LEU A 142 -2.54 7.30 13.61
N GLY A 143 -3.32 7.60 12.57
CA GLY A 143 -2.80 8.00 11.27
C GLY A 143 -2.75 6.82 10.30
N PRO A 144 -2.05 7.01 9.16
CA PRO A 144 -1.91 5.96 8.17
C PRO A 144 -1.15 4.77 8.72
N ILE A 145 -1.75 3.58 8.63
CA ILE A 145 -1.13 2.28 8.93
C ILE A 145 -0.78 1.50 7.67
N GLY A 146 -1.23 1.97 6.50
CA GLY A 146 -1.01 1.38 5.19
C GLY A 146 -1.43 2.31 4.05
N MET A 147 -1.20 1.86 2.82
CA MET A 147 -1.56 2.57 1.59
C MET A 147 -2.47 1.68 0.75
N ALA A 148 -3.64 2.20 0.36
CA ALA A 148 -4.58 1.49 -0.49
C ALA A 148 -4.17 1.59 -1.96
N VAL A 149 -4.54 0.60 -2.77
CA VAL A 149 -4.25 0.57 -4.22
C VAL A 149 -4.75 1.82 -4.97
N SER A 150 -5.78 2.48 -4.44
CA SER A 150 -6.34 3.72 -4.98
C SER A 150 -5.43 4.94 -4.89
N GLY A 151 -4.48 4.98 -3.95
CA GLY A 151 -3.67 6.18 -3.60
C GLY A 151 -3.95 6.73 -2.20
N SER A 152 -5.16 6.54 -1.68
CA SER A 152 -5.50 6.98 -0.32
C SER A 152 -5.03 6.03 0.79
N MET A 153 -5.13 6.48 2.04
CA MET A 153 -4.52 5.81 3.19
C MET A 153 -5.44 4.78 3.84
N ILE A 154 -4.84 3.76 4.46
CA ILE A 154 -5.53 2.77 5.30
C ILE A 154 -5.30 3.14 6.76
N TYR A 155 -6.37 3.19 7.54
CA TYR A 155 -6.37 3.46 8.98
C TYR A 155 -6.90 2.23 9.74
N ASP A 156 -6.60 2.15 11.04
CA ASP A 156 -7.03 1.04 11.90
C ASP A 156 -8.49 1.20 12.38
N ASP A 157 -8.87 0.49 13.45
CA ASP A 157 -10.23 0.55 14.01
C ASP A 157 -10.51 1.80 14.86
N GLN A 158 -9.59 2.77 14.90
CA GLN A 158 -9.63 3.90 15.81
C GLN A 158 -9.68 5.25 15.10
N GLU A 159 -10.35 6.17 15.78
CA GLU A 159 -10.39 7.60 15.49
C GLU A 159 -9.55 8.37 16.50
N GLY A 160 -9.16 9.59 16.13
CA GLY A 160 -8.60 10.52 17.12
C GLY A 160 -9.62 10.80 18.23
N PRO A 161 -9.28 10.65 19.53
CA PRO A 161 -7.96 10.47 20.16
C PRO A 161 -7.68 9.03 20.69
N ASN A 162 -7.67 8.01 19.84
CA ASN A 162 -7.62 6.57 20.15
C ASN A 162 -8.95 6.06 20.73
N VAL A 163 -10.05 6.35 20.04
CA VAL A 163 -11.39 5.86 20.39
C VAL A 163 -11.93 5.01 19.23
N PRO A 164 -12.85 4.05 19.48
CA PRO A 164 -13.45 3.29 18.40
C PRO A 164 -14.10 4.16 17.33
N LEU A 165 -14.10 3.67 16.09
CA LEU A 165 -14.68 4.30 14.90
C LEU A 165 -16.18 4.66 15.01
N ASP A 166 -16.91 4.14 16.00
CA ASP A 166 -18.37 4.26 16.21
C ASP A 166 -18.94 5.63 15.82
N ASN A 167 -18.33 6.72 16.30
CA ASN A 167 -18.85 8.08 16.12
C ASN A 167 -18.55 8.69 14.74
N ALA A 168 -17.58 8.15 14.01
CA ALA A 168 -17.23 8.59 12.66
C ALA A 168 -18.02 7.85 11.58
N ILE A 169 -18.63 6.69 11.88
CA ILE A 169 -19.46 5.93 10.94
C ILE A 169 -20.45 6.80 10.14
N PRO A 170 -21.21 7.75 10.73
CA PRO A 170 -22.15 8.57 9.98
C PRO A 170 -21.49 9.48 8.94
N SER A 171 -20.20 9.78 9.08
CA SER A 171 -19.43 10.62 8.15
C SER A 171 -18.86 9.82 6.98
N LEU A 172 -18.82 8.49 7.05
CA LEU A 172 -18.26 7.67 5.99
C LEU A 172 -19.13 7.75 4.74
N ASP A 173 -18.48 7.91 3.59
CA ASP A 173 -19.16 7.88 2.30
C ASP A 173 -19.57 6.46 1.90
N TYR A 174 -20.14 6.33 0.70
CA TYR A 174 -20.65 5.05 0.20
C TYR A 174 -19.53 4.01 -0.06
N THR A 175 -18.27 4.44 -0.07
CA THR A 175 -17.08 3.59 -0.17
C THR A 175 -16.43 3.33 1.19
N ALA A 176 -17.09 3.73 2.27
CA ALA A 176 -16.67 3.51 3.65
C ALA A 176 -15.38 4.25 4.04
N ALA A 177 -15.18 5.43 3.45
CA ALA A 177 -14.08 6.35 3.75
C ALA A 177 -14.56 7.77 4.01
N HIS A 178 -13.69 8.59 4.59
CA HIS A 178 -13.95 10.00 4.83
C HIS A 178 -12.66 10.82 4.85
N THR A 179 -12.78 12.14 4.95
CA THR A 179 -11.63 13.02 5.21
C THR A 179 -11.36 13.15 6.70
N GLY A 180 -10.08 13.17 7.06
CA GLY A 180 -9.57 13.67 8.33
C GLY A 180 -8.65 14.86 8.12
N PRO A 181 -8.01 15.37 9.19
CA PRO A 181 -7.12 16.53 9.09
C PRO A 181 -5.92 16.34 8.15
N GLN A 182 -5.55 15.09 7.86
CA GLN A 182 -4.34 14.77 7.10
C GLN A 182 -4.64 14.13 5.75
N SER A 183 -5.71 13.34 5.61
CA SER A 183 -5.94 12.49 4.44
C SER A 183 -7.42 12.18 4.24
N TYR A 184 -7.77 11.79 3.02
CA TYR A 184 -8.91 10.90 2.79
C TYR A 184 -8.44 9.45 3.02
N HIS A 185 -9.21 8.67 3.79
CA HIS A 185 -8.75 7.37 4.26
C HIS A 185 -9.88 6.39 4.54
N TYR A 186 -9.54 5.10 4.50
CA TYR A 186 -10.43 3.98 4.73
C TYR A 186 -10.14 3.33 6.08
N HIS A 187 -11.18 3.11 6.87
CA HIS A 187 -11.15 2.22 8.04
C HIS A 187 -11.81 0.87 7.74
N LEU A 188 -12.77 0.87 6.82
CA LEU A 188 -13.63 -0.27 6.53
C LEU A 188 -13.41 -0.78 5.10
N GLU A 189 -13.86 -2.01 4.83
CA GLU A 189 -13.85 -2.60 3.49
C GLU A 189 -14.47 -1.64 2.46
N THR A 190 -13.60 -1.14 1.57
CA THR A 190 -13.96 -0.16 0.55
C THR A 190 -14.81 -0.75 -0.55
N LYS A 191 -16.02 -0.20 -0.71
CA LYS A 191 -16.97 -0.63 -1.75
C LYS A 191 -16.65 -0.06 -3.14
N ALA A 192 -15.59 0.72 -3.28
CA ALA A 192 -15.14 1.23 -4.57
C ALA A 192 -14.58 0.11 -5.45
N TRP A 193 -13.79 -0.80 -4.88
CA TRP A 193 -13.20 -1.91 -5.62
C TRP A 193 -13.32 -3.27 -4.94
N SER A 194 -13.61 -3.38 -3.64
CA SER A 194 -13.74 -4.66 -2.94
C SER A 194 -15.11 -4.84 -2.29
N ASP A 195 -15.72 -6.00 -2.51
CA ASP A 195 -16.94 -6.37 -1.79
C ASP A 195 -17.06 -7.89 -1.65
N ASP A 196 -16.70 -8.41 -0.47
CA ASP A 196 -16.76 -9.85 -0.19
C ASP A 196 -15.93 -10.67 -1.19
N ASP A 197 -14.71 -10.22 -1.49
CA ASP A 197 -13.86 -10.80 -2.54
C ASP A 197 -12.42 -11.01 -2.07
N GLU A 198 -11.56 -11.41 -2.99
CA GLU A 198 -10.14 -11.71 -2.80
C GLU A 198 -9.20 -10.62 -3.32
N LYS A 199 -9.72 -9.44 -3.67
CA LYS A 199 -8.94 -8.40 -4.34
C LYS A 199 -7.88 -7.80 -3.43
N LEU A 200 -6.82 -7.25 -4.03
CA LEU A 200 -5.85 -6.47 -3.28
C LEU A 200 -6.49 -5.16 -2.78
N ILE A 201 -6.35 -4.89 -1.49
CA ILE A 201 -6.78 -3.64 -0.87
C ILE A 201 -5.63 -2.64 -0.86
N GLY A 202 -4.43 -3.12 -0.53
CA GLY A 202 -3.25 -2.29 -0.42
C GLY A 202 -2.10 -2.99 0.29
N ILE A 203 -1.17 -2.20 0.81
CA ILE A 203 -0.03 -2.65 1.58
C ILE A 203 -0.06 -2.04 2.98
N ILE A 204 0.21 -2.85 4.00
CA ILE A 204 0.33 -2.41 5.38
C ILE A 204 1.77 -1.94 5.62
N SER A 205 1.96 -1.00 6.55
CA SER A 205 3.25 -0.35 6.80
C SER A 205 4.38 -1.29 7.23
N ASP A 206 4.05 -2.52 7.62
CA ASP A 206 5.01 -3.59 7.94
C ASP A 206 5.46 -4.40 6.72
N GLY A 207 4.99 -4.04 5.52
CA GLY A 207 5.41 -4.58 4.23
C GLY A 207 4.49 -5.66 3.65
N PHE A 208 3.56 -6.20 4.43
CA PHE A 208 2.66 -7.25 3.94
C PHE A 208 1.44 -6.67 3.22
N PHE A 209 0.99 -7.37 2.18
CA PHE A 209 -0.23 -7.01 1.46
C PHE A 209 -1.48 -7.32 2.27
N LEU A 210 -2.50 -6.48 2.11
CA LEU A 210 -3.85 -6.69 2.62
C LEU A 210 -4.77 -7.03 1.45
N TYR A 211 -5.41 -8.19 1.52
CA TYR A 211 -6.43 -8.65 0.56
C TYR A 211 -7.83 -8.57 1.16
N GLY A 212 -8.84 -8.67 0.29
CA GLY A 212 -10.25 -8.75 0.68
C GLY A 212 -10.56 -9.97 1.56
N ARG A 213 -11.83 -10.16 1.91
CA ARG A 213 -12.25 -11.19 2.89
C ARG A 213 -12.00 -12.64 2.45
N LYS A 214 -11.85 -12.91 1.16
CA LYS A 214 -11.65 -14.27 0.62
C LYS A 214 -10.19 -14.51 0.24
N CYS A 215 -9.73 -15.73 0.44
CA CYS A 215 -8.41 -16.18 0.01
C CYS A 215 -8.50 -16.74 -1.40
N ASN A 216 -7.71 -16.21 -2.34
CA ASN A 216 -7.69 -16.65 -3.72
C ASN A 216 -7.39 -18.16 -3.85
N ALA A 217 -6.44 -18.67 -3.05
CA ALA A 217 -6.04 -20.08 -3.09
C ALA A 217 -7.14 -21.05 -2.67
N THR A 218 -8.09 -20.62 -1.82
CA THR A 218 -9.19 -21.47 -1.33
C THR A 218 -10.53 -21.13 -1.97
N GLY A 219 -10.65 -19.96 -2.61
CA GLY A 219 -11.90 -19.43 -3.17
C GLY A 219 -12.94 -19.05 -2.12
N THR A 220 -12.57 -18.99 -0.83
CA THR A 220 -13.50 -18.69 0.27
C THR A 220 -12.79 -18.02 1.43
N TYR A 221 -13.50 -17.82 2.54
CA TYR A 221 -12.95 -17.23 3.76
C TYR A 221 -11.87 -18.15 4.35
N PRO A 222 -10.65 -17.66 4.58
CA PRO A 222 -9.61 -18.45 5.24
C PRO A 222 -10.03 -18.79 6.67
N THR A 223 -9.73 -20.02 7.10
CA THR A 223 -10.09 -20.55 8.43
C THR A 223 -8.89 -20.70 9.36
N ASP A 224 -7.71 -20.36 8.86
CA ASP A 224 -6.39 -20.53 9.48
C ASP A 224 -5.67 -19.20 9.70
N LEU A 225 -6.43 -18.10 9.73
CA LEU A 225 -5.90 -16.77 10.04
C LEU A 225 -5.32 -16.71 11.45
N ASP A 226 -4.22 -15.98 11.60
CA ASP A 226 -3.70 -15.57 12.90
C ASP A 226 -4.54 -14.44 13.52
N ALA A 227 -4.11 -13.98 14.71
CA ALA A 227 -4.82 -12.95 15.47
C ALA A 227 -4.94 -11.60 14.73
N SER A 228 -4.05 -11.32 13.77
CA SER A 228 -4.06 -10.10 12.97
C SER A 228 -4.76 -10.28 11.62
N GLY A 229 -5.31 -11.46 11.36
CA GLY A 229 -6.00 -11.75 10.11
C GLY A 229 -5.08 -12.16 8.97
N GLY A 230 -3.84 -12.58 9.25
CA GLY A 230 -2.92 -13.04 8.21
C GLY A 230 -2.70 -14.55 8.21
N HIS A 231 -2.25 -15.07 7.07
CA HIS A 231 -1.86 -16.47 6.91
C HIS A 231 -0.87 -16.63 5.75
N THR A 232 -0.40 -17.85 5.51
CA THR A 232 0.54 -18.16 4.43
C THR A 232 -0.10 -19.05 3.37
N SER A 233 -0.32 -18.50 2.18
CA SER A 233 -0.77 -19.24 1.00
C SER A 233 -0.31 -18.54 -0.28
N THR A 234 -0.61 -19.11 -1.44
CA THR A 234 -0.48 -18.39 -2.72
C THR A 234 -1.55 -17.31 -2.83
N THR A 235 -1.31 -16.30 -3.67
CA THR A 235 -2.26 -15.23 -3.99
C THR A 235 -2.52 -15.18 -5.49
N GLN A 236 -3.38 -14.28 -5.97
CA GLN A 236 -3.51 -14.01 -7.40
C GLN A 236 -2.23 -13.42 -8.04
N HIS A 237 -1.26 -13.00 -7.22
CA HIS A 237 -0.03 -12.34 -7.65
C HIS A 237 1.21 -13.22 -7.58
N THR A 238 1.14 -14.36 -6.91
CA THR A 238 2.28 -15.27 -6.81
C THR A 238 1.83 -16.72 -6.73
N THR A 239 2.62 -17.60 -7.36
CA THR A 239 2.48 -19.05 -7.27
C THR A 239 3.27 -19.65 -6.10
N GLU A 240 4.08 -18.85 -5.43
CA GLU A 240 4.79 -19.22 -4.21
C GLU A 240 3.98 -18.79 -2.98
N ALA A 241 4.03 -19.58 -1.91
CA ALA A 241 3.28 -19.27 -0.71
C ALA A 241 3.98 -18.13 0.06
N GLU A 242 3.22 -17.09 0.38
CA GLU A 242 3.70 -15.90 1.08
C GLU A 242 2.74 -15.53 2.21
N TYR A 243 3.26 -14.85 3.23
CA TYR A 243 2.43 -14.31 4.30
C TYR A 243 1.72 -13.04 3.83
N HIS A 244 0.41 -12.96 4.02
CA HIS A 244 -0.41 -11.80 3.70
C HIS A 244 -1.61 -11.70 4.64
N TYR A 245 -2.17 -10.50 4.76
CA TYR A 245 -3.36 -10.23 5.54
C TYR A 245 -4.63 -10.33 4.71
N HIS A 246 -5.73 -10.61 5.40
CA HIS A 246 -7.07 -10.49 4.89
C HIS A 246 -7.88 -9.53 5.76
N ILE A 247 -8.80 -8.80 5.14
CA ILE A 247 -9.93 -8.22 5.87
C ILE A 247 -10.62 -9.37 6.61
N GLN A 248 -10.65 -9.32 7.94
CA GLN A 248 -11.27 -10.38 8.72
C GLN A 248 -12.79 -10.38 8.49
N ASN A 249 -13.39 -11.57 8.39
CA ASN A 249 -14.84 -11.71 8.22
C ASN A 249 -15.60 -11.57 9.56
N GLU A 250 -15.14 -10.68 10.44
CA GLU A 250 -15.76 -10.31 11.70
C GLU A 250 -16.54 -9.00 11.55
N LYS A 251 -17.79 -9.00 12.02
CA LYS A 251 -18.66 -7.84 11.88
C LYS A 251 -18.42 -6.82 12.98
N TYR A 252 -17.99 -5.63 12.59
CA TYR A 252 -18.01 -4.45 13.41
C TYR A 252 -19.40 -3.81 13.40
N LEU A 253 -19.92 -3.48 14.59
CA LEU A 253 -21.28 -2.95 14.80
C LEU A 253 -22.38 -3.76 14.07
N ASN A 254 -22.18 -5.07 13.90
CA ASN A 254 -23.04 -5.99 13.16
C ASN A 254 -23.26 -5.68 11.66
N GLN A 255 -22.50 -4.75 11.08
CA GLN A 255 -22.74 -4.25 9.72
C GLN A 255 -21.47 -4.14 8.87
N PHE A 256 -20.35 -3.76 9.48
CA PHE A 256 -19.14 -3.36 8.77
C PHE A 256 -18.02 -4.38 8.96
N TYR A 257 -16.98 -4.26 8.12
CA TYR A 257 -15.75 -5.06 8.20
C TYR A 257 -14.58 -4.09 8.23
N ILE A 258 -13.78 -4.11 9.30
CA ILE A 258 -12.61 -3.24 9.45
C ILE A 258 -11.47 -3.79 8.60
N LEU A 259 -10.74 -2.92 7.91
CA LEU A 259 -9.63 -3.32 7.04
C LEU A 259 -8.54 -4.06 7.81
N PHE A 260 -8.11 -3.48 8.92
CA PHE A 260 -7.04 -4.01 9.75
C PHE A 260 -7.17 -3.54 11.21
N PRO A 261 -7.91 -4.27 12.07
CA PRO A 261 -8.06 -3.94 13.49
C PRO A 261 -6.95 -4.55 14.38
N GLY A 262 -6.04 -5.33 13.78
CA GLY A 262 -5.07 -6.14 14.50
C GLY A 262 -3.72 -5.47 14.71
N ASN A 263 -2.80 -6.22 15.32
CA ASN A 263 -1.39 -5.81 15.42
C ASN A 263 -0.65 -6.08 14.10
N TYR A 264 0.39 -5.30 13.80
CA TYR A 264 1.38 -5.70 12.81
C TYR A 264 2.06 -7.02 13.21
N GLN A 265 2.28 -7.88 12.24
CA GLN A 265 3.06 -9.13 12.34
C GLN A 265 4.45 -8.97 11.73
N GLY A 266 4.70 -7.94 10.92
CA GLY A 266 6.03 -7.52 10.48
C GLY A 266 6.63 -6.40 11.34
N THR A 267 7.66 -5.74 10.81
CA THR A 267 8.26 -4.54 11.43
C THR A 267 7.70 -3.29 10.74
N PRO A 268 6.88 -2.46 11.42
CA PRO A 268 6.22 -1.32 10.79
C PRO A 268 7.21 -0.22 10.41
N ASN A 269 6.96 0.40 9.26
CA ASN A 269 7.70 1.53 8.73
C ASN A 269 6.84 2.79 8.77
N ALA A 270 7.49 3.95 8.96
CA ALA A 270 6.74 5.20 9.03
C ALA A 270 6.22 5.61 7.65
N ILE A 271 4.92 5.93 7.56
CA ILE A 271 4.35 6.67 6.44
C ILE A 271 4.55 8.16 6.72
N ARG A 272 5.24 8.86 5.81
CA ARG A 272 5.69 10.26 6.00
C ARG A 272 5.18 11.19 4.93
#